data_AF-A0AAE4SC71-F1
#
_entry.id   AF-A0AAE4SC71-F1
#
_cell.length_a   1.000
_cell.length_b   1.000
_cell.length_c   1.000
_cell.angle_alpha   90.00
_cell.angle_beta   90.00
_cell.angle_gamma   90.00
#
_symmetry.space_group_name_H-M   'P 1'
#
loop_
_entity.id
_entity.type
_entity.pdbx_description
1 polymer ?
#
loop_
_entity_poly.entity_id
_entity_poly.type
_entity_poly.pdbx_seq_one_letter_code
_entity_poly.pdbx_strand_id
1 'polypeptide(L)'
;MQIDCPKCRKTFEFTHAADQFTCPYCGTITSLNKADTLYLYTMPFTINDQRANDVFKKWAASSDKIHDLLVKCTDKQWNKYYLPVGKIVRILNGMEQVSIFSLSENNSVNQDLHIDTIPPGELLFYEGGILDAQAIMPDRDMNVLLTEYMGKPKEQAVIFVPVYHLQYKYDGMSYSLLINGVTGTVYTDAFPKATDDIYRECTKKYLYIGILCGIVAGIIGLFQSTVFSYVNGWLNMSYILDVNPWFALQNIVSLIIFLGSIIGVTYFSHRDGSVLLDELEKNRSYEENTEAEA
;
A
#
# COMPACT_ATOMS: atom_id res chain seq x y z
N MET A 1 -12.39 49.06 6.33
CA MET A 1 -12.02 47.87 5.52
C MET A 1 -13.12 46.84 5.74
N GLN A 2 -13.43 46.00 4.74
CA GLN A 2 -14.45 44.95 4.85
C GLN A 2 -13.77 43.62 5.14
N ILE A 3 -14.27 42.87 6.12
CA ILE A 3 -13.77 41.54 6.45
C ILE A 3 -14.93 40.56 6.59
N ASP A 4 -14.72 39.36 6.07
CA ASP A 4 -15.68 38.27 6.17
C ASP A 4 -15.42 37.49 7.45
N CYS A 5 -16.47 37.31 8.25
CA CYS A 5 -16.36 36.46 9.43
C CYS A 5 -16.13 35.01 9.00
N PRO A 6 -15.08 34.33 9.50
CA PRO A 6 -14.82 32.93 9.14
C PRO A 6 -15.89 31.97 9.67
N LYS A 7 -16.63 32.34 10.73
CA LYS A 7 -17.68 31.49 11.32
C LYS A 7 -19.04 31.66 10.63
N CYS A 8 -19.51 32.89 10.44
CA CYS A 8 -20.86 33.14 9.93
C CYS A 8 -20.91 33.63 8.47
N ARG A 9 -19.76 33.83 7.82
CA ARG A 9 -19.61 34.31 6.44
C ARG A 9 -20.30 35.65 6.14
N LYS A 10 -20.67 36.41 7.18
CA LYS A 10 -21.16 37.78 7.02
C LYS A 10 -20.00 38.75 6.91
N THR A 11 -20.04 39.59 5.89
CA THR A 11 -19.16 40.73 5.72
C THR A 11 -19.58 41.85 6.68
N PHE A 12 -18.61 42.47 7.36
CA PHE A 12 -18.85 43.67 8.14
C PHE A 12 -17.70 44.66 7.98
N GLU A 13 -18.03 45.95 8.14
CA GLU A 13 -17.06 47.03 8.08
C GLU A 13 -16.46 47.30 9.45
N PHE A 14 -15.14 47.47 9.48
CA PHE A 14 -14.42 47.89 10.67
C PHE A 14 -13.62 49.17 10.42
N THR A 15 -13.58 50.03 11.43
CA THR A 15 -13.09 51.42 11.35
C THR A 15 -11.71 51.61 11.97
N HIS A 16 -11.19 50.62 12.71
CA HIS A 16 -9.88 50.72 13.40
C HIS A 16 -8.99 49.49 13.13
N ALA A 17 -7.71 49.74 12.92
CA ALA A 17 -6.67 48.70 12.76
C ALA A 17 -6.33 48.08 14.12
N ALA A 18 -7.26 47.33 14.70
CA ALA A 18 -7.02 46.48 15.86
C ALA A 18 -6.71 45.05 15.37
N ASP A 19 -5.70 44.40 15.96
CA ASP A 19 -5.24 43.06 15.57
C ASP A 19 -6.29 41.96 15.81
N GLN A 20 -7.32 42.25 16.62
CA GLN A 20 -8.44 41.37 16.94
C GLN A 20 -9.76 42.14 16.80
N PHE A 21 -10.75 41.50 16.21
CA PHE A 21 -12.09 42.06 16.04
C PHE A 21 -13.15 41.01 16.31
N THR A 22 -14.20 41.41 17.03
CA THR A 22 -15.33 40.53 17.37
C THR A 22 -16.41 40.69 16.32
N CYS A 23 -16.82 39.60 15.68
CA CYS A 23 -17.90 39.61 14.71
C CYS A 23 -19.21 40.05 15.41
N PRO A 24 -19.87 41.12 14.95
CA PRO A 24 -21.08 41.64 15.59
C PRO A 24 -22.29 40.69 15.44
N TYR A 25 -22.20 39.71 14.54
CA TYR A 25 -23.31 38.80 14.26
C TYR A 25 -23.28 37.48 15.04
N CYS A 26 -22.07 36.97 15.33
CA CYS A 26 -21.92 35.66 15.96
C CYS A 26 -20.95 35.65 17.15
N GLY A 27 -20.41 36.82 17.53
CA GLY A 27 -19.50 36.97 18.67
C GLY A 27 -18.11 36.36 18.45
N THR A 28 -17.79 35.89 17.24
CA THR A 28 -16.47 35.27 16.96
C THR A 28 -15.38 36.31 16.91
N ILE A 29 -14.37 36.18 17.76
CA ILE A 29 -13.15 36.99 17.71
C ILE A 29 -12.28 36.46 16.57
N THR A 30 -11.88 37.32 15.66
CA THR A 30 -11.01 36.98 14.52
C THR A 30 -9.82 37.93 14.53
N SER A 31 -8.61 37.42 14.31
CA SER A 31 -7.41 38.24 14.19
C SER A 31 -7.06 38.49 12.73
N LEU A 32 -6.61 39.71 12.41
CA LEU A 32 -6.23 40.08 11.04
C LEU A 32 -4.84 39.54 10.67
N ASN A 33 -4.04 39.20 11.68
CA ASN A 33 -2.68 38.70 11.53
C ASN A 33 -2.61 37.18 11.79
N LYS A 34 -2.75 36.40 10.72
CA LYS A 34 -2.60 34.92 10.77
C LYS A 34 -1.17 34.45 11.09
N ALA A 35 -0.20 35.36 11.05
CA ALA A 35 1.21 35.04 11.24
C ALA A 35 1.58 34.78 12.71
N ASP A 36 0.91 35.47 13.65
CA ASP A 36 1.27 35.45 15.07
C ASP A 36 0.31 34.61 15.93
N THR A 37 -0.79 34.11 15.36
CA THR A 37 -1.78 33.30 16.08
C THR A 37 -1.62 31.82 15.71
N LEU A 38 -1.45 30.95 16.72
CA LEU A 38 -1.55 29.51 16.53
C LEU A 38 -3.01 29.09 16.41
N TYR A 39 -3.42 28.63 15.23
CA TYR A 39 -4.77 28.14 15.01
C TYR A 39 -4.91 26.67 15.41
N LEU A 40 -6.01 26.33 16.07
CA LEU A 40 -6.37 24.95 16.36
C LEU A 40 -7.58 24.58 15.51
N TYR A 41 -7.43 23.57 14.66
CA TYR A 41 -8.48 23.05 13.80
C TYR A 41 -8.76 21.58 14.11
N THR A 42 -9.97 21.15 13.79
CA THR A 42 -10.38 19.75 13.74
C THR A 42 -11.04 19.47 12.40
N MET A 43 -10.88 18.25 11.90
CA MET A 43 -11.57 17.77 10.71
C MET A 43 -12.65 16.76 11.11
N PRO A 44 -13.91 16.91 10.69
CA PRO A 44 -14.93 15.92 11.01
C PRO A 44 -14.64 14.59 10.30
N PHE A 45 -15.13 13.48 10.86
CA PHE A 45 -15.16 12.21 10.14
C PHE A 45 -16.13 12.33 8.95
N THR A 46 -15.60 12.27 7.74
CA THR A 46 -16.41 12.28 6.51
C THR A 46 -16.86 10.88 6.14
N ILE A 47 -16.03 9.86 6.42
CA ILE A 47 -16.38 8.46 6.21
C ILE A 47 -16.89 7.83 7.50
N ASN A 48 -17.88 6.94 7.38
CA ASN A 48 -18.44 6.20 8.50
C ASN A 48 -17.71 4.85 8.74
N ASP A 49 -18.09 4.14 9.80
CA ASP A 49 -17.45 2.89 10.23
C ASP A 49 -17.55 1.79 9.17
N GLN A 50 -18.70 1.68 8.50
CA GLN A 50 -18.90 0.71 7.41
C GLN A 50 -17.95 1.00 6.25
N ARG A 51 -17.84 2.27 5.85
CA ARG A 51 -16.95 2.69 4.77
C ARG A 51 -15.49 2.47 5.14
N ALA A 52 -15.10 2.70 6.39
CA ALA A 52 -13.74 2.39 6.87
C ALA A 52 -13.45 0.88 6.76
N ASN A 53 -14.41 0.02 7.10
CA ASN A 53 -14.28 -1.43 6.91
C ASN A 53 -14.17 -1.83 5.43
N ASP A 54 -14.93 -1.20 4.54
CA ASP A 54 -14.84 -1.45 3.09
C ASP A 54 -13.49 -1.02 2.52
N VAL A 55 -12.96 0.12 2.99
CA VAL A 55 -11.61 0.58 2.66
C VAL A 55 -10.57 -0.44 3.09
N PHE A 56 -10.68 -0.97 4.32
CA PHE A 56 -9.80 -2.05 4.77
C PHE A 56 -9.91 -3.30 3.89
N LYS A 57 -11.12 -3.74 3.56
CA LYS A 57 -11.33 -4.90 2.68
C LYS A 57 -10.65 -4.71 1.32
N LYS A 58 -10.85 -3.54 0.70
CA LYS A 58 -10.24 -3.20 -0.59
C LYS A 58 -8.71 -3.13 -0.51
N TRP A 59 -8.18 -2.54 0.56
CA TRP A 59 -6.74 -2.49 0.80
C TRP A 59 -6.15 -3.90 1.00
N ALA A 60 -6.81 -4.75 1.79
CA ALA A 60 -6.39 -6.12 2.05
C ALA A 60 -6.49 -7.03 0.81
N ALA A 61 -7.43 -6.75 -0.10
CA ALA A 61 -7.58 -7.44 -1.38
C ALA A 61 -6.65 -6.92 -2.49
N SER A 62 -5.80 -5.92 -2.21
CA SER A 62 -4.86 -5.39 -3.19
C SER A 62 -3.79 -6.44 -3.54
N SER A 63 -3.31 -6.42 -4.78
CA SER A 63 -2.43 -7.47 -5.34
C SER A 63 -1.07 -7.60 -4.64
N ASP A 64 -0.66 -6.58 -3.88
CA ASP A 64 0.59 -6.58 -3.11
C ASP A 64 0.43 -7.17 -1.70
N LYS A 65 -0.78 -7.59 -1.32
CA LYS A 65 -1.10 -8.25 -0.05
C LYS A 65 -1.25 -9.75 -0.22
N ILE A 66 -1.10 -10.46 0.90
CA ILE A 66 -1.30 -11.91 0.92
C ILE A 66 -2.79 -12.23 0.70
N HIS A 67 -3.09 -13.15 -0.23
CA HIS A 67 -4.45 -13.39 -0.73
C HIS A 67 -5.44 -13.86 0.33
N ASP A 68 -4.97 -14.55 1.36
CA ASP A 68 -5.77 -15.06 2.47
C ASP A 68 -5.79 -14.11 3.68
N LEU A 69 -5.29 -12.87 3.53
CA LEU A 69 -5.29 -11.87 4.59
C LEU A 69 -6.68 -11.69 5.18
N LEU A 70 -7.70 -11.50 4.34
CA LEU A 70 -9.07 -11.29 4.81
C LEU A 70 -9.65 -12.50 5.54
N VAL A 71 -9.26 -13.70 5.12
CA VAL A 71 -9.77 -14.97 5.66
C VAL A 71 -9.11 -15.32 6.99
N LYS A 72 -7.80 -15.12 7.10
CA LYS A 72 -7.01 -15.47 8.31
C LYS A 72 -6.86 -14.33 9.31
N CYS A 73 -7.29 -13.12 8.94
CA CYS A 73 -7.27 -11.98 9.84
C CYS A 73 -8.25 -12.19 11.02
N THR A 74 -7.71 -12.20 12.24
CA THR A 74 -8.44 -12.42 13.50
C THR A 74 -8.24 -11.22 14.44
N ASP A 75 -8.98 -11.20 15.56
CA ASP A 75 -8.84 -10.19 16.62
C ASP A 75 -8.90 -8.72 16.13
N LYS A 76 -9.81 -8.43 15.20
CA LYS A 76 -9.99 -7.07 14.67
C LYS A 76 -10.52 -6.13 15.76
N GLN A 77 -9.74 -5.12 16.12
CA GLN A 77 -10.12 -4.06 17.06
C GLN A 77 -10.10 -2.71 16.36
N TRP A 78 -11.26 -2.04 16.36
CA TRP A 78 -11.43 -0.72 15.78
C TRP A 78 -11.46 0.35 16.87
N ASN A 79 -10.64 1.36 16.71
CA ASN A 79 -10.62 2.55 17.57
C ASN A 79 -10.60 3.81 16.69
N LYS A 80 -11.14 4.92 17.19
CA LYS A 80 -11.12 6.20 16.51
C LYS A 80 -10.22 7.17 17.27
N TYR A 81 -9.40 7.91 16.54
CA TYR A 81 -8.52 8.91 17.12
C TYR A 81 -8.50 10.19 16.30
N TYR A 82 -8.12 11.27 16.96
CA TYR A 82 -7.67 12.49 16.33
C TYR A 82 -6.17 12.65 16.50
N LEU A 83 -5.43 12.65 15.40
CA LEU A 83 -3.97 12.83 15.41
C LEU A 83 -3.63 14.31 15.17
N PRO A 84 -2.75 14.92 16.00
CA PRO A 84 -2.37 16.30 15.83
C PRO A 84 -1.32 16.42 14.71
N VAL A 85 -1.62 17.24 13.71
CA VAL A 85 -0.76 17.52 12.57
C VAL A 85 -0.42 19.01 12.56
N GLY A 86 0.86 19.33 12.54
CA GLY A 86 1.36 20.68 12.40
C GLY A 86 1.33 21.14 10.96
N LYS A 87 0.89 22.39 10.75
CA LYS A 87 0.97 23.11 9.47
C LYS A 87 1.68 24.43 9.71
N ILE A 88 2.79 24.65 9.04
CA ILE A 88 3.51 25.93 9.04
C ILE A 88 3.61 26.44 7.60
N VAL A 89 3.24 27.70 7.40
CA VAL A 89 3.40 28.40 6.12
C VAL A 89 4.31 29.61 6.34
N ARG A 90 5.45 29.61 5.64
CA ARG A 90 6.42 30.71 5.62
C ARG A 90 6.57 31.28 4.21
N ILE A 91 6.90 32.56 4.12
CA ILE A 91 7.29 33.21 2.85
C ILE A 91 8.80 33.33 2.83
N LEU A 92 9.44 32.66 1.86
CA LEU A 92 10.88 32.66 1.62
C LEU A 92 11.14 33.09 0.18
N ASN A 93 11.90 34.17 0.00
CA ASN A 93 12.20 34.75 -1.32
C ASN A 93 10.93 35.05 -2.17
N GLY A 94 9.84 35.45 -1.52
CA GLY A 94 8.55 35.72 -2.18
C GLY A 94 7.73 34.47 -2.55
N MET A 95 8.23 33.26 -2.25
CA MET A 95 7.51 32.00 -2.45
C MET A 95 6.97 31.45 -1.13
N GLU A 96 5.83 30.78 -1.19
CA GLU A 96 5.22 30.12 -0.03
C GLU A 96 5.79 28.72 0.15
N GLN A 97 6.36 28.47 1.32
CA GLN A 97 6.79 27.16 1.75
C GLN A 97 5.79 26.64 2.80
N VAL A 98 5.16 25.51 2.48
CA VAL A 98 4.23 24.81 3.37
C VAL A 98 4.96 23.59 3.94
N SER A 99 5.01 23.50 5.26
CA SER A 99 5.57 22.36 5.98
C SER A 99 4.47 21.71 6.81
N ILE A 100 4.31 20.40 6.62
CA ILE A 100 3.32 19.57 7.30
C ILE A 100 4.07 18.45 7.99
N PHE A 101 3.75 18.17 9.25
CA PHE A 101 4.41 17.15 10.05
C PHE A 101 3.51 16.64 11.18
N SER A 102 3.72 15.42 11.63
CA SER A 102 3.05 14.90 12.83
C SER A 102 3.54 15.62 14.09
N LEU A 103 2.65 15.98 15.00
CA LEU A 103 3.00 16.53 16.32
C LEU A 103 3.03 15.47 17.42
N SER A 104 2.91 14.19 17.05
CA SER A 104 2.95 13.06 17.97
C SER A 104 3.81 11.95 17.37
N GLU A 105 5.12 12.02 17.62
CA GLU A 105 6.11 11.06 17.09
C GLU A 105 6.01 9.73 17.83
N ASN A 106 5.91 9.75 19.16
CA ASN A 106 5.76 8.54 19.97
C ASN A 106 4.32 8.33 20.39
N ASN A 107 3.40 8.40 19.43
CA ASN A 107 1.99 8.28 19.73
C ASN A 107 1.63 6.82 20.08
N SER A 108 0.71 6.64 21.04
CA SER A 108 0.27 5.31 21.50
C SER A 108 -0.55 4.54 20.47
N VAL A 109 -0.84 5.14 19.31
CA VAL A 109 -1.67 4.58 18.24
C VAL A 109 -0.78 3.84 17.25
N ASN A 110 0.27 4.49 16.73
CA ASN A 110 1.31 3.91 15.90
C ASN A 110 2.55 4.84 15.86
N GLN A 111 3.71 4.32 16.31
CA GLN A 111 4.97 5.07 16.45
C GLN A 111 5.59 5.50 15.12
N ASP A 112 5.36 4.74 14.05
CA ASP A 112 5.99 4.97 12.75
C ASP A 112 5.09 5.76 11.79
N LEU A 113 3.89 6.18 12.23
CA LEU A 113 2.97 6.90 11.37
C LEU A 113 3.30 8.40 11.28
N HIS A 114 3.62 8.84 10.06
CA HIS A 114 3.73 10.25 9.69
C HIS A 114 2.62 10.69 8.73
N ILE A 115 1.81 11.68 9.14
CA ILE A 115 0.87 12.36 8.25
C ILE A 115 1.58 13.58 7.67
N ASP A 116 2.15 13.42 6.48
CA ASP A 116 2.91 14.47 5.79
C ASP A 116 2.03 15.34 4.87
N THR A 117 0.75 15.01 4.78
CA THR A 117 -0.23 15.72 3.95
C THR A 117 -1.52 15.90 4.69
N ILE A 118 -2.06 17.13 4.65
CA ILE A 118 -3.39 17.41 5.19
C ILE A 118 -4.40 16.97 4.12
N PRO A 119 -5.33 16.07 4.44
CA PRO A 119 -6.34 15.64 3.48
C PRO A 119 -7.21 16.82 3.04
N PRO A 120 -7.73 16.80 1.80
CA PRO A 120 -8.75 17.75 1.38
C PRO A 120 -10.01 17.53 2.22
N GLY A 121 -10.52 18.59 2.83
CA GLY A 121 -11.72 18.52 3.66
C GLY A 121 -12.04 19.83 4.35
N GLU A 122 -13.16 19.84 5.07
CA GLU A 122 -13.57 20.99 5.87
C GLU A 122 -12.71 21.08 7.14
N LEU A 123 -12.18 22.28 7.42
CA LEU A 123 -11.47 22.59 8.65
C LEU A 123 -12.39 23.40 9.56
N LEU A 124 -12.67 22.85 10.75
CA LEU A 124 -13.48 23.51 11.78
C LEU A 124 -12.57 24.01 12.89
N PHE A 125 -12.85 25.19 13.45
CA PHE A 125 -12.10 25.67 14.62
C PHE A 125 -12.32 24.73 15.81
N TYR A 126 -11.24 24.35 16.47
CA TYR A 126 -11.29 23.53 17.67
C TYR A 126 -11.62 24.41 18.88
N GLU A 127 -12.88 24.38 19.33
CA GLU A 127 -13.36 25.16 20.49
C GLU A 127 -13.21 24.39 21.83
N GLY A 128 -12.39 23.34 21.89
CA GLY A 128 -12.21 22.53 23.11
C GLY A 128 -13.43 21.70 23.51
N GLY A 129 -14.37 21.51 22.57
CA GLY A 129 -15.60 20.75 22.76
C GLY A 129 -15.42 19.23 22.75
N ILE A 130 -16.54 18.52 22.92
CA ILE A 130 -16.59 17.05 22.84
C ILE A 130 -16.29 16.64 21.40
N LEU A 131 -15.18 15.96 21.18
CA LEU A 131 -14.85 15.31 19.92
C LEU A 131 -15.53 13.94 19.86
N ASP A 132 -15.85 13.49 18.65
CA ASP A 132 -16.45 12.17 18.40
C ASP A 132 -15.49 11.00 18.72
N ALA A 133 -14.23 11.31 19.00
CA ALA A 133 -13.15 10.35 19.24
C ALA A 133 -12.07 10.95 20.16
N GLN A 134 -11.20 10.09 20.69
CA GLN A 134 -10.11 10.51 21.55
C GLN A 134 -9.06 11.32 20.76
N ALA A 135 -8.76 12.54 21.20
CA ALA A 135 -7.63 13.29 20.67
C ALA A 135 -6.34 12.90 21.35
N ILE A 136 -5.34 12.57 20.52
CA ILE A 136 -3.97 12.38 20.97
C ILE A 136 -3.36 13.76 21.19
N MET A 137 -2.77 13.95 22.37
CA MET A 137 -2.11 15.20 22.69
C MET A 137 -0.76 15.30 21.96
N PRO A 138 -0.39 16.49 21.44
CA PRO A 138 0.94 16.74 20.91
C PRO A 138 2.03 16.41 21.95
N ASP A 139 3.06 15.66 21.55
CA ASP A 139 4.27 15.47 22.38
C ASP A 139 5.33 16.55 22.06
N ARG A 140 5.26 17.15 20.86
CA ARG A 140 6.10 18.28 20.45
C ARG A 140 5.39 19.61 20.65
N ASP A 141 6.09 20.56 21.26
CA ASP A 141 5.62 21.94 21.38
C ASP A 141 5.78 22.67 20.04
N MET A 142 4.67 23.11 19.47
CA MET A 142 4.64 23.88 18.23
C MET A 142 5.51 25.15 18.35
N ASN A 143 5.53 25.82 19.49
CA ASN A 143 6.27 27.07 19.64
C ASN A 143 7.79 26.87 19.50
N VAL A 144 8.29 25.72 19.93
CA VAL A 144 9.70 25.34 19.74
C VAL A 144 9.98 25.12 18.25
N LEU A 145 9.13 24.33 17.58
CA LEU A 145 9.27 24.03 16.16
C LEU A 145 9.21 25.28 15.28
N LEU A 146 8.40 26.29 15.63
CA LEU A 146 8.30 27.54 14.87
C LEU A 146 9.63 28.27 14.71
N THR A 147 10.58 28.08 15.63
CA THR A 147 11.92 28.69 15.59
C THR A 147 12.86 28.03 14.57
N GLU A 148 12.57 26.79 14.16
CA GLU A 148 13.36 26.05 13.18
C GLU A 148 13.05 26.46 11.73
N TYR A 149 11.89 27.06 11.49
CA TYR A 149 11.43 27.44 10.16
C TYR A 149 11.73 28.91 9.84
N MET A 150 12.62 29.11 8.87
CA MET A 150 13.03 30.42 8.35
C MET A 150 11.95 31.10 7.51
N GLY A 151 12.03 32.43 7.39
CA GLY A 151 11.16 33.24 6.53
C GLY A 151 10.06 33.99 7.27
N LYS A 152 9.28 34.80 6.53
CA LYS A 152 8.20 35.59 7.13
C LYS A 152 7.03 34.67 7.49
N PRO A 153 6.52 34.69 8.74
CA PRO A 153 5.36 33.90 9.10
C PRO A 153 4.12 34.33 8.30
N LYS A 154 3.38 33.36 7.77
CA LYS A 154 2.11 33.58 7.06
C LYS A 154 0.94 32.89 7.75
N GLU A 155 1.11 31.63 8.12
CA GLU A 155 0.10 30.81 8.79
C GLU A 155 0.77 29.75 9.65
N GLN A 156 0.18 29.44 10.80
CA GLN A 156 0.61 28.36 11.68
C GLN A 156 -0.60 27.72 12.34
N ALA A 157 -0.73 26.41 12.26
CA ALA A 157 -1.88 25.68 12.78
C ALA A 157 -1.54 24.28 13.29
N VAL A 158 -2.30 23.83 14.29
CA VAL A 158 -2.44 22.42 14.64
C VAL A 158 -3.78 21.95 14.13
N ILE A 159 -3.78 20.85 13.38
CA ILE A 159 -4.97 20.26 12.79
C ILE A 159 -5.14 18.86 13.36
N PHE A 160 -6.26 18.62 14.03
CA PHE A 160 -6.65 17.30 14.52
C PHE A 160 -7.30 16.52 13.36
N VAL A 161 -6.53 15.59 12.80
CA VAL A 161 -6.96 14.74 11.67
C VAL A 161 -7.63 13.47 12.20
N PRO A 162 -8.87 13.17 11.80
CA PRO A 162 -9.58 11.98 12.23
C PRO A 162 -9.00 10.75 11.55
N VAL A 163 -8.78 9.70 12.32
CA VAL A 163 -8.28 8.41 11.82
C VAL A 163 -9.02 7.25 12.48
N TYR A 164 -9.24 6.19 11.70
CA TYR A 164 -9.63 4.88 12.20
C TYR A 164 -8.37 4.05 12.40
N HIS A 165 -8.17 3.52 13.60
CA HIS A 165 -7.12 2.57 13.92
C HIS A 165 -7.70 1.17 13.93
N LEU A 166 -7.20 0.32 13.03
CA LEU A 166 -7.48 -1.10 13.02
C LEU A 166 -6.25 -1.86 13.52
N GLN A 167 -6.41 -2.58 14.63
CA GLN A 167 -5.47 -3.59 15.08
C GLN A 167 -6.01 -4.96 14.72
N TYR A 168 -5.16 -5.85 14.23
CA TYR A 168 -5.55 -7.20 13.85
C TYR A 168 -4.41 -8.19 14.01
N LYS A 169 -4.73 -9.48 14.04
CA LYS A 169 -3.74 -10.55 13.99
C LYS A 169 -3.81 -11.32 12.68
N TYR A 170 -2.64 -11.70 12.19
CA TYR A 170 -2.49 -12.60 11.07
C TYR A 170 -1.36 -13.59 11.40
N ASP A 171 -1.65 -14.89 11.34
CA ASP A 171 -0.70 -15.96 11.66
C ASP A 171 0.00 -15.79 13.02
N GLY A 172 -0.76 -15.36 14.03
CA GLY A 172 -0.26 -15.10 15.40
C GLY A 172 0.51 -13.78 15.57
N MET A 173 0.86 -13.09 14.50
CA MET A 173 1.54 -11.80 14.52
C MET A 173 0.52 -10.66 14.55
N SER A 174 0.79 -9.61 15.33
CA SER A 174 -0.09 -8.44 15.43
C SER A 174 0.35 -7.35 14.45
N TYR A 175 -0.64 -6.74 13.81
CA TYR A 175 -0.48 -5.68 12.82
C TYR A 175 -1.44 -4.54 13.14
N SER A 176 -1.07 -3.34 12.71
CA SER A 176 -1.88 -2.14 12.83
C SER A 176 -1.87 -1.36 11.52
N LEU A 177 -3.01 -0.74 11.22
CA LEU A 177 -3.14 0.23 10.16
C LEU A 177 -4.06 1.36 10.56
N LEU A 178 -3.87 2.50 9.91
CA LEU A 178 -4.63 3.71 10.13
C LEU A 178 -5.32 4.10 8.82
N ILE A 179 -6.61 4.42 8.90
CA ILE A 179 -7.40 4.86 7.77
C ILE A 179 -7.81 6.31 8.01
N ASN A 180 -7.45 7.19 7.08
CA ASN A 180 -7.85 8.59 7.11
C ASN A 180 -9.38 8.71 7.15
N GLY A 181 -9.94 9.34 8.18
CA GLY A 181 -11.37 9.50 8.37
C GLY A 181 -12.03 10.47 7.39
N VAL A 182 -11.25 11.17 6.56
CA VAL A 182 -11.72 12.09 5.52
C VAL A 182 -11.61 11.45 4.14
N THR A 183 -10.44 10.92 3.78
CA THR A 183 -10.15 10.42 2.42
C THR A 183 -10.28 8.92 2.26
N GLY A 184 -10.21 8.15 3.35
CA GLY A 184 -10.05 6.69 3.29
C GLY A 184 -8.65 6.24 2.85
N THR A 185 -7.65 7.12 2.86
CA THR A 185 -6.24 6.72 2.61
C THR A 185 -5.77 5.81 3.75
N VAL A 186 -5.13 4.69 3.40
CA VAL A 186 -4.58 3.73 4.38
C VAL A 186 -3.10 4.00 4.59
N TYR A 187 -2.70 4.07 5.86
CA TYR A 187 -1.32 4.19 6.30
C TYR A 187 -0.96 3.01 7.20
N THR A 188 0.20 2.41 6.97
CA THR A 188 0.64 1.20 7.65
C THR A 188 2.13 1.03 7.42
N ASP A 189 2.86 0.64 8.47
CA ASP A 189 4.32 0.49 8.41
C ASP A 189 4.71 -0.96 8.12
N ALA A 190 3.89 -1.89 8.59
CA ALA A 190 4.08 -3.32 8.40
C ALA A 190 2.75 -4.03 8.12
N PHE A 191 2.79 -4.95 7.16
CA PHE A 191 1.68 -5.83 6.84
C PHE A 191 2.20 -7.21 6.43
N PRO A 192 1.37 -8.27 6.54
CA PRO A 192 1.73 -9.59 6.04
C PRO A 192 1.99 -9.53 4.53
N LYS A 193 3.24 -9.79 4.14
CA LYS A 193 3.61 -9.97 2.74
C LYS A 193 3.47 -11.44 2.39
N ALA A 194 3.05 -11.73 1.16
CA ALA A 194 3.22 -13.07 0.63
C ALA A 194 4.71 -13.40 0.71
N THR A 195 5.09 -14.36 1.54
CA THR A 195 6.40 -14.97 1.38
C THR A 195 6.42 -15.60 -0.01
N ASP A 196 7.57 -15.54 -0.69
CA ASP A 196 7.81 -16.21 -1.97
C ASP A 196 7.54 -17.73 -1.92
N ASP A 197 7.02 -18.27 -0.81
CA ASP A 197 6.76 -19.68 -0.59
C ASP A 197 5.83 -20.29 -1.66
N ILE A 198 4.79 -19.57 -2.13
CA ILE A 198 3.92 -20.09 -3.21
C ILE A 198 4.72 -20.23 -4.52
N TYR A 199 5.46 -19.20 -4.91
CA TYR A 199 6.33 -19.26 -6.09
C TYR A 199 7.42 -20.31 -5.90
N ARG A 200 8.02 -20.41 -4.72
CA ARG A 200 9.07 -21.37 -4.39
C ARG A 200 8.58 -22.81 -4.45
N GLU A 201 7.36 -23.10 -3.97
CA GLU A 201 6.78 -24.44 -4.04
C GLU A 201 6.38 -24.83 -5.47
N CYS A 202 5.78 -23.91 -6.24
CA CYS A 202 5.53 -24.13 -7.67
C CYS A 202 6.85 -24.35 -8.43
N THR A 203 7.82 -23.46 -8.28
CA THR A 203 9.14 -23.57 -8.93
C THR A 203 9.83 -24.88 -8.53
N LYS A 204 9.80 -25.29 -7.26
CA LYS A 204 10.35 -26.59 -6.82
C LYS A 204 9.71 -27.77 -7.55
N LYS A 205 8.38 -27.80 -7.66
CA LYS A 205 7.65 -28.90 -8.29
C LYS A 205 7.98 -29.02 -9.78
N TYR A 206 7.95 -27.92 -10.52
CA TYR A 206 8.26 -27.93 -11.96
C TYR A 206 9.75 -28.13 -12.24
N LEU A 207 10.64 -27.60 -11.39
CA LEU A 207 12.08 -27.86 -11.48
C LEU A 207 12.39 -29.35 -11.27
N TYR A 208 11.74 -30.00 -10.29
CA TYR A 208 11.91 -31.43 -10.04
C TYR A 208 11.46 -32.29 -11.23
N ILE A 209 10.30 -31.98 -11.81
CA ILE A 209 9.79 -32.66 -13.02
C ILE A 209 10.77 -32.46 -14.19
N GLY A 210 11.26 -31.24 -14.41
CA GLY A 210 12.22 -30.94 -15.47
C GLY A 210 13.53 -31.73 -15.31
N ILE A 211 14.07 -31.81 -14.09
CA ILE A 211 15.29 -32.58 -13.79
C ILE A 211 15.06 -34.07 -14.04
N LEU A 212 13.94 -34.64 -13.57
CA LEU A 212 13.61 -36.05 -13.76
C LEU A 212 13.50 -36.43 -15.24
N CYS A 213 12.79 -35.61 -16.02
CA CYS A 213 12.68 -35.79 -17.47
C CYS A 213 14.05 -35.73 -18.15
N GLY A 214 14.90 -34.78 -17.76
CA GLY A 214 16.28 -34.67 -18.27
C GLY A 214 17.13 -35.90 -17.98
N ILE A 215 17.06 -36.44 -16.76
CA ILE A 215 17.80 -37.65 -16.36
C ILE A 215 17.33 -38.86 -17.17
N VAL A 216 16.02 -39.07 -17.28
CA VAL A 216 15.46 -40.20 -18.05
C VAL A 216 15.89 -40.12 -19.52
N ALA A 217 15.82 -38.94 -20.14
CA ALA A 217 16.29 -38.74 -21.51
C ALA A 217 17.79 -39.03 -21.66
N GLY A 218 18.61 -38.60 -20.69
CA GLY A 218 20.05 -38.88 -20.67
C GLY A 218 20.37 -40.39 -20.57
N ILE A 219 19.67 -41.12 -19.70
CA ILE A 219 19.84 -42.58 -19.55
C ILE A 219 19.45 -43.31 -20.83
N ILE A 220 18.34 -42.93 -21.46
CA ILE A 220 17.89 -43.51 -22.75
C ILE A 220 18.96 -43.28 -23.83
N GLY A 221 19.54 -42.07 -23.90
CA GLY A 221 20.62 -41.76 -24.83
C GLY A 221 21.89 -42.60 -24.61
N LEU A 222 22.31 -42.79 -23.36
CA LEU A 222 23.46 -43.66 -23.01
C LEU A 222 23.20 -45.13 -23.34
N PHE A 223 21.97 -45.61 -23.11
CA PHE A 223 21.62 -46.99 -23.43
C PHE A 223 21.64 -47.23 -24.94
N GLN A 224 21.08 -46.31 -25.72
CA GLN A 224 21.06 -46.39 -27.18
C GLN A 224 22.47 -46.38 -27.79
N SER A 225 23.37 -45.51 -27.30
CA SER A 225 24.75 -45.46 -27.80
C SER A 225 25.53 -46.74 -27.52
N THR A 226 25.32 -47.34 -26.34
CA THR A 226 25.96 -48.61 -25.95
C THR A 226 25.46 -49.78 -26.80
N VAL A 227 24.14 -49.91 -26.98
CA VAL A 227 23.54 -50.94 -27.83
C VAL A 227 24.02 -50.81 -29.28
N PHE A 228 24.07 -49.58 -29.81
CA PHE A 228 24.56 -49.34 -31.17
C PHE A 228 26.03 -49.71 -31.35
N SER A 229 26.89 -49.36 -30.39
CA SER A 229 28.30 -49.76 -30.40
C SER A 229 28.45 -51.29 -30.35
N TYR A 230 27.65 -51.96 -29.53
CA TYR A 230 27.68 -53.42 -29.40
C TYR A 230 27.24 -54.12 -30.70
N VAL A 231 26.15 -53.67 -31.33
CA VAL A 231 25.65 -54.20 -32.59
C VAL A 231 26.66 -53.99 -33.73
N ASN A 232 27.27 -52.80 -33.84
CA ASN A 232 28.27 -52.53 -34.87
C ASN A 232 29.57 -53.31 -34.66
N GLY A 233 29.99 -53.49 -33.40
CA GLY A 233 31.15 -54.33 -33.07
C GLY A 233 30.93 -55.80 -33.45
N TRP A 234 29.71 -56.31 -33.29
CA TRP A 234 29.34 -57.67 -33.68
C TRP A 234 29.33 -57.89 -35.20
N LEU A 235 28.94 -56.87 -35.97
CA LEU A 235 28.84 -56.94 -37.42
C LEU A 235 30.17 -56.67 -38.15
N ASN A 236 31.25 -56.35 -37.43
CA ASN A 236 32.62 -56.20 -37.97
C ASN A 236 32.71 -55.32 -39.23
N MET A 237 31.89 -54.25 -39.28
CA MET A 237 31.81 -53.34 -40.43
C MET A 237 32.86 -52.23 -40.28
N SER A 238 34.10 -52.54 -40.62
CA SER A 238 35.22 -51.58 -40.66
C SER A 238 35.24 -50.67 -41.90
N TYR A 239 34.23 -50.77 -42.76
CA TYR A 239 34.04 -49.88 -43.90
C TYR A 239 32.62 -49.32 -43.87
N ILE A 240 32.47 -48.13 -43.28
CA ILE A 240 31.56 -47.04 -43.70
C ILE A 240 31.86 -45.90 -42.72
N LEU A 241 32.83 -45.07 -43.09
CA LEU A 241 33.00 -43.71 -42.59
C LEU A 241 32.25 -42.74 -43.51
N ASP A 242 31.05 -43.11 -43.96
CA ASP A 242 30.07 -42.12 -44.41
C ASP A 242 29.14 -41.88 -43.23
N VAL A 243 29.22 -40.67 -42.69
CA VAL A 243 28.46 -40.17 -41.55
C VAL A 243 27.02 -40.66 -41.66
N ASN A 244 26.67 -41.68 -40.88
CA ASN A 244 25.37 -42.33 -41.01
C ASN A 244 24.29 -41.26 -40.77
N PRO A 245 23.52 -40.86 -41.79
CA PRO A 245 22.59 -39.74 -41.68
C PRO A 245 21.52 -40.02 -40.61
N TRP A 246 21.29 -41.29 -40.28
CA TRP A 246 20.45 -41.69 -39.16
C TRP A 246 20.93 -41.21 -37.79
N PHE A 247 22.26 -41.16 -37.55
CA PHE A 247 22.82 -40.67 -36.30
C PHE A 247 22.65 -39.16 -36.14
N ALA A 248 22.84 -38.41 -37.22
CA ALA A 248 22.57 -36.98 -37.26
C ALA A 248 21.08 -36.71 -37.02
N LEU A 249 20.19 -37.48 -37.66
CA LEU A 249 18.74 -37.35 -37.49
C LEU A 249 18.31 -37.62 -36.04
N GLN A 250 18.85 -38.67 -35.41
CA GLN A 250 18.54 -38.99 -34.01
C GLN A 250 18.99 -37.90 -33.04
N ASN A 251 20.21 -37.38 -33.21
CA ASN A 251 20.70 -36.29 -32.36
C ASN A 251 19.86 -35.00 -32.54
N ILE A 252 19.41 -34.71 -33.76
CA ILE A 252 18.49 -33.59 -34.04
C ILE A 252 17.14 -33.82 -33.37
N VAL A 253 16.57 -35.03 -33.44
CA VAL A 253 15.30 -35.37 -32.78
C VAL A 253 15.42 -35.25 -31.26
N SER A 254 16.49 -35.75 -30.66
CA SER A 254 16.76 -35.60 -29.22
C SER A 254 16.91 -34.14 -28.80
N LEU A 255 17.59 -33.32 -29.62
CA LEU A 255 17.71 -31.88 -29.39
C LEU A 255 16.36 -31.15 -29.50
N ILE A 256 15.52 -31.52 -30.46
CA ILE A 256 14.17 -30.98 -30.63
C ILE A 256 13.28 -31.35 -29.44
N ILE A 257 13.35 -32.59 -28.96
CA ILE A 257 12.60 -33.02 -27.76
C ILE A 257 13.08 -32.25 -26.52
N PHE A 258 14.40 -32.07 -26.38
CA PHE A 258 14.97 -31.31 -25.27
C PHE A 258 14.55 -29.84 -25.31
N LEU A 259 14.70 -29.17 -26.46
CA LEU A 259 14.25 -27.78 -26.64
C LEU A 259 12.73 -27.65 -26.49
N GLY A 260 11.96 -28.61 -27.00
CA GLY A 260 10.50 -28.68 -26.84
C GLY A 260 10.08 -28.85 -25.38
N SER A 261 10.85 -29.58 -24.58
CA SER A 261 10.61 -29.71 -23.14
C SER A 261 10.95 -28.42 -22.38
N ILE A 262 12.02 -27.73 -22.76
CA ILE A 262 12.38 -26.42 -22.17
C ILE A 262 11.30 -25.40 -22.50
N ILE A 263 10.95 -25.27 -23.78
CA ILE A 263 9.90 -24.35 -24.27
C ILE A 263 8.55 -24.74 -23.66
N GLY A 264 8.25 -26.02 -23.53
CA GLY A 264 7.05 -26.52 -22.87
C GLY A 264 6.99 -26.11 -21.40
N VAL A 265 8.09 -26.26 -20.66
CA VAL A 265 8.15 -25.83 -19.25
C VAL A 265 8.03 -24.30 -19.12
N THR A 266 8.69 -23.52 -19.96
CA THR A 266 8.53 -22.04 -19.93
C THR A 266 7.13 -21.61 -20.38
N TYR A 267 6.57 -22.24 -21.42
CA TYR A 267 5.24 -21.92 -21.92
C TYR A 267 4.14 -22.35 -20.95
N PHE A 268 4.21 -23.54 -20.35
CA PHE A 268 3.27 -23.97 -19.31
C PHE A 268 3.45 -23.18 -18.02
N SER A 269 4.67 -22.83 -17.61
CA SER A 269 4.88 -21.92 -16.48
C SER A 269 4.25 -20.54 -16.73
N HIS A 270 4.26 -20.05 -17.97
CA HIS A 270 3.64 -18.78 -18.31
C HIS A 270 2.12 -18.89 -18.46
N ARG A 271 1.63 -19.98 -19.07
CA ARG A 271 0.21 -20.23 -19.33
C ARG A 271 -0.56 -20.66 -18.08
N ASP A 272 -0.01 -21.52 -17.24
CA ASP A 272 -0.62 -21.84 -15.94
C ASP A 272 -0.65 -20.60 -15.06
N GLY A 273 0.35 -19.72 -15.16
CA GLY A 273 0.32 -18.39 -14.57
C GLY A 273 -0.86 -17.56 -15.07
N SER A 274 -1.12 -17.52 -16.38
CA SER A 274 -2.26 -16.79 -16.93
C SER A 274 -3.62 -17.45 -16.65
N VAL A 275 -3.69 -18.78 -16.60
CA VAL A 275 -4.93 -19.51 -16.28
C VAL A 275 -5.28 -19.35 -14.80
N LEU A 276 -4.29 -19.37 -13.91
CA LEU A 276 -4.50 -19.02 -12.50
C LEU A 276 -4.98 -17.57 -12.36
N LEU A 277 -4.45 -16.64 -13.15
CA LEU A 277 -4.93 -15.26 -13.17
C LEU A 277 -6.39 -15.17 -13.67
N ASP A 278 -6.75 -15.89 -14.73
CA ASP A 278 -8.14 -15.95 -15.24
C ASP A 278 -9.10 -16.59 -14.21
N GLU A 279 -8.68 -17.66 -13.51
CA GLU A 279 -9.49 -18.28 -12.45
C GLU A 279 -9.68 -17.36 -11.25
N LEU A 280 -8.65 -16.59 -10.89
CA LEU A 280 -8.73 -15.57 -9.85
C LEU A 280 -9.64 -14.40 -10.27
N GLU A 281 -9.59 -13.95 -11.53
CA GLU A 281 -10.51 -12.93 -12.06
C GLU A 281 -11.95 -13.44 -12.12
N LYS A 282 -12.16 -14.70 -12.48
CA LYS A 282 -13.48 -15.32 -12.50
C LYS A 282 -14.07 -15.42 -11.09
N ASN A 283 -13.29 -15.87 -10.11
CA ASN A 283 -13.74 -15.95 -8.71
C ASN A 283 -14.05 -14.56 -8.13
N ARG A 284 -13.26 -13.54 -8.48
CA ARG A 284 -13.56 -12.14 -8.17
C ARG A 284 -14.92 -11.69 -8.73
N SER A 285 -15.24 -12.05 -9.97
CA SER A 285 -16.54 -11.70 -10.58
C SER A 285 -17.73 -12.40 -9.91
N TYR A 286 -17.53 -13.60 -9.37
CA TYR A 286 -18.59 -14.33 -8.66
C TYR A 286 -18.89 -13.68 -7.30
N GLU A 287 -17.86 -13.27 -6.56
CA GLU A 287 -18.04 -12.58 -5.29
C GLU A 287 -18.72 -11.22 -5.45
N GLU A 288 -18.33 -10.42 -6.46
CA GLU A 288 -18.97 -9.12 -6.76
C GLU A 288 -20.47 -9.26 -7.11
N ASN A 289 -20.87 -10.36 -7.77
CA ASN A 289 -22.28 -10.62 -8.07
C ASN A 289 -23.07 -11.16 -6.87
N THR A 290 -22.42 -11.92 -5.98
CA THR A 290 -23.09 -12.49 -4.80
C THR A 290 -23.37 -11.43 -3.73
N GLU A 291 -22.52 -10.40 -3.63
CA GLU A 291 -22.74 -9.24 -2.75
C GLU A 291 -23.78 -8.25 -3.30
N ALA A 292 -24.07 -8.25 -4.60
CA ALA A 292 -25.10 -7.39 -5.20
C ALA A 292 -26.53 -7.94 -5.03
N GLU A 293 -26.67 -9.23 -4.71
CA GLU A 293 -27.95 -9.92 -4.52
C GLU A 293 -28.36 -10.10 -3.05
N ALA A 294 -27.50 -9.72 -2.09
CA ALA A 294 -27.72 -9.82 -0.65
C ALA A 294 -27.99 -8.46 0.01
#